data_AF-A0A329WUN0-F1
#
_entry.id   AF-A0A329WUN0-F1
#
_cell.length_a   1.000
_cell.length_b   1.000
_cell.length_c   1.000
_cell.angle_alpha   90.00
_cell.angle_beta   90.00
_cell.angle_gamma   90.00
#
_symmetry.space_group_name_H-M   'P 1'
#
loop_
_entity.id
_entity.type
_entity.pdbx_description
1 polymer ?
#
loop_
_entity_poly.entity_id
_entity_poly.type
_entity_poly.pdbx_seq_one_letter_code
_entity_poly.pdbx_strand_id
1 'polypeptide(L)'
;MPEAARLGDTIGHSGALAGLIGGTILGAAISAIGGIVGGALFAAGIASSCLGVGILLIGLSVAVGMLASHLGEMARDNCTKSGAASRSPCGTITRGSSNVFINGKPAAIATYSQVGCDKDGTRQMAEGSSSVFVNGYPLARVGDKTTCDAVVMTGSPNVFIGGGTKPTEAVTPEVPHWAYQVSDLTILAAGLISFLWAV
;
A
#
# COMPACT_ATOMS: atom_id res chain seq x y z
N MET A 1 -4.98 -21.16 3.99
CA MET A 1 -4.97 -20.79 5.43
C MET A 1 -3.54 -20.39 5.76
N PRO A 2 -3.30 -19.28 6.46
CA PRO A 2 -1.96 -18.81 6.77
C PRO A 2 -1.30 -19.67 7.86
N GLU A 3 0.04 -19.76 7.81
CA GLU A 3 0.86 -20.47 8.76
C GLU A 3 0.87 -19.77 10.12
N ALA A 4 0.93 -20.53 11.21
CA ALA A 4 1.06 -19.97 12.55
C ALA A 4 2.43 -19.33 12.76
N ALA A 5 2.45 -18.10 13.29
CA ALA A 5 3.68 -17.39 13.62
C ALA A 5 4.20 -17.78 15.00
N ARG A 6 5.52 -17.78 15.18
CA ARG A 6 6.23 -18.31 16.35
C ARG A 6 7.52 -17.55 16.62
N LEU A 7 8.11 -17.80 17.77
CA LEU A 7 9.43 -17.26 18.12
C LEU A 7 10.48 -17.55 17.03
N GLY A 8 11.21 -16.52 16.64
CA GLY A 8 12.28 -16.58 15.65
C GLY A 8 11.79 -16.59 14.20
N ASP A 9 10.48 -16.52 13.95
CA ASP A 9 9.97 -16.32 12.60
C ASP A 9 10.31 -14.88 12.13
N THR A 10 10.62 -14.75 10.84
CA THR A 10 11.11 -13.51 10.22
C THR A 10 9.96 -12.54 9.99
N ILE A 11 10.23 -11.26 10.22
CA ILE A 11 9.37 -10.14 9.80
C ILE A 11 10.02 -9.34 8.69
N GLY A 12 9.20 -8.67 7.87
CA GLY A 12 9.67 -7.89 6.75
C GLY A 12 8.86 -6.63 6.52
N HIS A 13 9.57 -5.54 6.22
CA HIS A 13 9.00 -4.29 5.74
C HIS A 13 8.75 -4.36 4.24
N SER A 14 7.74 -3.63 3.80
CA SER A 14 7.28 -3.63 2.42
C SER A 14 8.03 -2.61 1.57
N GLY A 15 8.15 -2.85 0.27
CA GLY A 15 8.63 -1.88 -0.70
C GLY A 15 7.56 -0.86 -1.12
N ALA A 16 6.47 -0.70 -0.36
CA ALA A 16 5.31 0.10 -0.76
C ALA A 16 5.67 1.55 -1.06
N LEU A 17 6.57 2.16 -0.27
CA LEU A 17 7.02 3.54 -0.51
C LEU A 17 7.77 3.68 -1.84
N ALA A 18 8.63 2.71 -2.18
CA ALA A 18 9.33 2.70 -3.46
C ALA A 18 8.33 2.53 -4.63
N GLY A 19 7.33 1.66 -4.44
CA GLY A 19 6.21 1.50 -5.36
C GLY A 19 5.40 2.78 -5.53
N LEU A 20 5.16 3.54 -4.46
CA LEU A 20 4.48 4.83 -4.49
C LEU A 20 5.30 5.84 -5.29
N ILE A 21 6.60 5.98 -5.03
CA ILE A 21 7.46 6.93 -5.74
C ILE A 21 7.52 6.60 -7.24
N GLY A 22 7.86 5.36 -7.59
CA GLY A 22 7.92 4.93 -9.00
C GLY A 22 6.56 5.02 -9.70
N GLY A 23 5.51 4.64 -8.99
CA GLY A 23 4.13 4.75 -9.44
C GLY A 23 3.67 6.19 -9.67
N THR A 24 4.11 7.12 -8.82
CA THR A 24 3.83 8.55 -8.96
C THR A 24 4.46 9.12 -10.22
N ILE A 25 5.70 8.73 -10.53
CA ILE A 25 6.39 9.17 -11.75
C ILE A 25 5.66 8.66 -12.99
N LEU A 26 5.29 7.37 -13.01
CA LEU A 26 4.51 6.79 -14.10
C LEU A 26 3.13 7.45 -14.24
N GLY A 27 2.44 7.63 -13.11
CA GLY A 27 1.12 8.27 -13.08
C GLY A 27 1.17 9.72 -13.56
N ALA A 28 2.19 10.47 -13.15
CA ALA A 28 2.42 11.84 -13.60
C ALA A 28 2.70 11.91 -15.11
N ALA A 29 3.45 10.95 -15.67
CA ALA A 29 3.67 10.87 -17.11
C ALA A 29 2.36 10.61 -17.89
N ILE A 30 1.51 9.69 -17.40
CA ILE A 30 0.19 9.41 -17.99
C ILE A 30 -0.70 10.65 -17.94
N SER A 31 -0.77 11.29 -16.76
CA SER A 31 -1.55 12.51 -16.55
C SER A 31 -1.07 13.66 -17.43
N ALA A 32 0.24 13.86 -17.56
CA ALA A 32 0.84 14.87 -18.44
C ALA A 32 0.45 14.67 -19.91
N ILE A 33 0.49 13.43 -20.42
CA ILE A 33 0.05 13.11 -21.79
C ILE A 33 -1.43 13.46 -21.97
N GLY A 34 -2.28 13.09 -21.00
CA GLY A 34 -3.69 13.48 -20.99
C GLY A 34 -3.90 14.99 -20.97
N GLY A 35 -3.07 15.71 -20.20
CA GLY A 35 -3.03 17.17 -20.18
C GLY A 35 -2.75 17.75 -21.56
N ILE A 36 -1.69 17.29 -22.25
CA ILE A 36 -1.34 17.75 -23.60
C ILE A 36 -2.49 17.53 -24.59
N VAL A 37 -3.05 16.31 -24.61
CA VAL A 37 -4.15 15.97 -25.51
C VAL A 37 -5.40 16.78 -25.16
N GLY A 38 -5.72 16.90 -23.87
CA GLY A 38 -6.83 17.72 -23.38
C GLY A 38 -6.66 19.19 -23.76
N GLY A 39 -5.47 19.77 -23.60
CA GLY A 39 -5.20 21.17 -23.95
C GLY A 39 -5.34 21.41 -25.45
N ALA A 40 -4.78 20.54 -26.28
CA ALA A 40 -4.93 20.63 -27.73
C ALA A 40 -6.40 20.54 -28.19
N LEU A 41 -7.19 19.64 -27.58
CA LEU A 41 -8.63 19.55 -27.85
C LEU A 41 -9.39 20.80 -27.40
N PHE A 42 -9.02 21.37 -26.25
CA PHE A 42 -9.61 22.59 -25.73
C PHE A 42 -9.33 23.78 -26.64
N ALA A 43 -8.06 23.97 -27.05
CA ALA A 43 -7.65 25.00 -27.99
C ALA A 43 -8.36 24.86 -29.35
N ALA A 44 -8.44 23.64 -29.88
CA ALA A 44 -9.19 23.36 -31.10
C ALA A 44 -10.68 23.65 -30.96
N GLY A 45 -11.26 23.38 -29.78
CA GLY A 45 -12.64 23.70 -29.45
C GLY A 45 -12.92 25.21 -29.48
N ILE A 46 -12.03 26.02 -28.90
CA ILE A 46 -12.13 27.49 -28.92
C ILE A 46 -11.93 28.03 -30.33
N ALA A 47 -10.98 27.48 -31.09
CA ALA A 47 -10.70 27.91 -32.46
C ALA A 47 -11.77 27.47 -33.47
N SER A 48 -12.72 26.63 -33.07
CA SER A 48 -13.75 26.11 -33.97
C SER A 48 -14.76 27.18 -34.37
N SER A 49 -15.00 27.31 -35.68
CA SER A 49 -16.05 28.17 -36.22
C SER A 49 -17.46 27.59 -36.08
N CYS A 50 -17.58 26.31 -35.71
CA CYS A 50 -18.86 25.62 -35.50
C CYS A 50 -19.10 25.41 -34.01
N LEU A 51 -20.12 26.08 -33.46
CA LEU A 51 -20.48 25.99 -32.03
C LEU A 51 -20.67 24.53 -31.56
N GLY A 52 -21.31 23.69 -32.37
CA GLY A 52 -21.53 22.28 -32.03
C GLY A 52 -20.22 21.48 -31.93
N VAL A 53 -19.28 21.72 -32.84
CA VAL A 53 -17.96 21.07 -32.81
C VAL A 53 -17.10 21.63 -31.69
N GLY A 54 -17.14 22.94 -31.45
CA GLY A 54 -16.41 23.59 -30.36
C GLY A 54 -16.80 23.04 -28.99
N ILE A 55 -18.11 22.97 -28.70
CA ILE A 55 -18.62 22.41 -27.44
C ILE A 55 -18.24 20.93 -27.29
N LEU A 56 -18.34 20.14 -28.37
CA LEU A 56 -17.94 18.73 -28.37
C LEU A 56 -16.46 18.56 -28.00
N LEU A 57 -15.57 19.35 -28.61
CA LEU A 57 -14.12 19.26 -28.38
C LEU A 57 -13.72 19.71 -26.96
N ILE A 58 -14.37 20.74 -26.42
CA ILE A 58 -14.19 21.15 -25.02
C ILE A 58 -14.68 20.05 -24.07
N GLY A 59 -15.84 19.44 -24.35
CA GLY A 59 -16.32 18.29 -23.57
C GLY A 59 -15.37 17.10 -23.63
N LEU A 60 -14.81 16.80 -24.81
CA LEU A 60 -13.82 15.75 -25.00
C LEU A 60 -12.51 16.03 -24.26
N SER A 61 -12.07 17.29 -24.23
CA SER A 61 -10.89 17.73 -23.47
C SER A 61 -11.02 17.37 -21.98
N VAL A 62 -12.16 17.70 -21.37
CA VAL A 62 -12.44 17.37 -19.96
C VAL A 62 -12.45 15.86 -19.74
N ALA A 63 -13.11 15.11 -20.64
CA ALA A 63 -13.16 13.65 -20.54
C ALA A 63 -11.77 13.00 -20.63
N VAL A 64 -10.90 13.49 -21.52
CA VAL A 64 -9.51 13.02 -21.65
C VAL A 64 -8.71 13.32 -20.38
N GLY A 65 -8.83 14.53 -19.83
CA GLY A 65 -8.12 14.90 -18.60
C GLY A 65 -8.54 14.06 -17.39
N MET A 66 -9.84 13.81 -17.22
CA MET A 66 -10.38 12.94 -16.17
C MET A 66 -9.90 11.50 -16.33
N LEU A 67 -9.96 10.96 -17.55
CA LEU A 67 -9.51 9.60 -17.84
C LEU A 67 -8.01 9.44 -17.56
N ALA A 68 -7.18 10.38 -18.00
CA ALA A 68 -5.74 10.31 -17.79
C ALA A 68 -5.36 10.41 -16.31
N SER A 69 -6.03 11.26 -15.54
CA SER A 69 -5.82 11.36 -14.09
C SER A 69 -6.13 10.03 -13.40
N HIS A 70 -7.28 9.43 -13.73
CA HIS A 70 -7.68 8.14 -13.18
C HIS A 70 -6.71 6.99 -13.56
N LEU A 71 -6.27 6.95 -14.82
CA LEU A 71 -5.28 5.97 -15.26
C LEU A 71 -3.93 6.18 -14.58
N GLY A 72 -3.54 7.43 -14.32
CA GLY A 72 -2.32 7.76 -13.60
C GLY A 72 -2.35 7.26 -12.15
N GLU A 73 -3.45 7.49 -11.43
CA GLU A 73 -3.67 6.98 -10.07
C GLU A 73 -3.69 5.46 -10.04
N MET A 74 -4.37 4.81 -11.00
CA MET A 74 -4.40 3.35 -11.08
C MET A 74 -3.00 2.76 -11.32
N ALA A 75 -2.20 3.39 -12.19
CA ALA A 75 -0.83 2.98 -12.43
C ALA A 75 0.00 3.06 -11.14
N ARG A 76 -0.13 4.17 -10.41
CA ARG A 76 0.53 4.33 -9.11
C ARG A 76 0.11 3.28 -8.09
N ASP A 77 -1.19 3.04 -7.96
CA ASP A 77 -1.72 2.11 -6.97
C ASP A 77 -1.25 0.69 -7.25
N ASN A 78 -1.15 0.30 -8.53
CA ASN A 78 -0.59 -0.98 -8.93
C ASN A 78 0.90 -1.09 -8.58
N CYS A 79 1.69 -0.04 -8.81
CA CYS A 79 3.09 0.01 -8.38
C CYS A 79 3.23 -0.08 -6.86
N THR A 80 2.40 0.65 -6.12
CA THR A 80 2.38 0.65 -4.65
C THR A 80 2.02 -0.72 -4.09
N LYS A 81 0.99 -1.38 -4.65
CA LYS A 81 0.61 -2.76 -4.30
C LYS A 81 1.72 -3.75 -4.61
N SER A 82 2.39 -3.60 -5.74
CA SER A 82 3.52 -4.45 -6.13
C SER A 82 4.71 -4.26 -5.18
N GLY A 83 4.98 -3.01 -4.80
CA GLY A 83 5.92 -2.67 -3.74
C GLY A 83 5.52 -3.27 -2.40
N ALA A 84 4.23 -3.21 -2.04
CA ALA A 84 3.72 -3.76 -0.79
C ALA A 84 3.87 -5.29 -0.71
N ALA A 85 3.79 -5.98 -1.85
CA ALA A 85 4.01 -7.41 -1.97
C ALA A 85 5.49 -7.79 -1.89
N SER A 86 6.39 -6.92 -2.36
CA SER A 86 7.83 -7.09 -2.20
C SER A 86 8.23 -6.72 -0.78
N ARG A 87 8.65 -7.72 0.01
CA ARG A 87 9.02 -7.52 1.40
C ARG A 87 10.47 -7.91 1.63
N SER A 88 11.18 -7.05 2.35
CA SER A 88 12.56 -7.27 2.74
C SER A 88 12.63 -7.72 4.20
N PRO A 89 13.29 -8.85 4.51
CA PRO A 89 13.55 -9.26 5.88
C PRO A 89 14.23 -8.15 6.68
N CYS A 90 13.71 -7.85 7.87
CA CYS A 90 14.17 -6.74 8.69
C CYS A 90 14.15 -7.06 10.19
N GLY A 91 14.15 -8.34 10.55
CA GLY A 91 14.16 -8.77 11.94
C GLY A 91 13.34 -10.04 12.19
N THR A 92 13.13 -10.36 13.46
CA THR A 92 12.44 -11.60 13.88
C THR A 92 11.57 -11.38 15.12
N ILE A 93 10.64 -12.32 15.36
CA ILE A 93 9.86 -12.38 16.59
C ILE A 93 10.77 -12.82 17.74
N THR A 94 10.93 -11.99 18.76
CA THR A 94 11.89 -12.19 19.87
C THR A 94 11.22 -12.67 21.16
N ARG A 95 9.90 -12.55 21.28
CA ARG A 95 9.14 -13.05 22.43
C ARG A 95 7.79 -13.60 21.99
N GLY A 96 7.41 -14.77 22.52
CA GLY A 96 6.11 -15.40 22.29
C GLY A 96 5.40 -15.80 23.58
N SER A 97 4.44 -16.71 23.47
CA SER A 97 3.69 -17.31 24.59
C SER A 97 4.58 -18.12 25.53
N SER A 98 4.29 -18.09 26.83
CA SER A 98 5.08 -18.82 27.84
C SER A 98 4.71 -20.31 27.97
N ASN A 99 3.52 -20.71 27.52
CA ASN A 99 2.95 -22.04 27.77
C ASN A 99 2.38 -22.73 26.53
N VAL A 100 2.20 -22.01 25.41
CA VAL A 100 1.71 -22.58 24.15
C VAL A 100 2.83 -22.54 23.12
N PHE A 101 3.17 -23.72 22.61
CA PHE A 101 4.27 -23.93 21.67
C PHE A 101 3.75 -24.55 20.38
N ILE A 102 4.32 -24.15 19.26
CA ILE A 102 3.98 -24.65 17.92
C ILE A 102 5.27 -25.22 17.31
N ASN A 103 5.31 -26.55 17.17
CA ASN A 103 6.53 -27.32 16.88
C ASN A 103 7.71 -26.93 17.81
N GLY A 104 7.48 -26.92 19.12
CA GLY A 104 8.52 -26.65 20.13
C GLY A 104 8.96 -25.19 20.26
N LYS A 105 8.44 -24.27 19.44
CA LYS A 105 8.72 -22.83 19.54
C LYS A 105 7.53 -22.07 20.16
N PRO A 106 7.74 -21.10 21.06
CA PRO A 106 6.66 -20.25 21.58
C PRO A 106 5.77 -19.68 20.49
N ALA A 107 4.45 -19.78 20.65
CA ALA A 107 3.48 -19.21 19.73
C ALA A 107 3.53 -17.67 19.76
N ALA A 108 3.49 -17.00 18.62
CA ALA A 108 3.40 -15.54 18.57
C ALA A 108 1.95 -15.09 18.73
N ILE A 109 1.71 -14.16 19.64
CA ILE A 109 0.41 -13.61 20.00
C ILE A 109 0.40 -12.09 19.87
N ALA A 110 -0.68 -11.55 19.33
CA ALA A 110 -0.89 -10.11 19.21
C ALA A 110 -0.86 -9.43 20.60
N THR A 111 -0.48 -8.15 20.65
CA THR A 111 -0.29 -7.32 21.86
C THR A 111 0.88 -7.72 22.77
N TYR A 112 1.09 -9.01 23.03
CA TYR A 112 2.09 -9.46 24.02
C TYR A 112 3.44 -9.87 23.41
N SER A 113 3.44 -10.39 22.18
CA SER A 113 4.68 -10.82 21.52
C SER A 113 5.48 -9.64 21.02
N GLN A 114 6.78 -9.66 21.31
CA GLN A 114 7.71 -8.63 20.89
C GLN A 114 8.45 -9.09 19.63
N VAL A 115 8.78 -8.12 18.79
CA VAL A 115 9.59 -8.30 17.60
C VAL A 115 10.79 -7.37 17.68
N GLY A 116 11.96 -7.87 17.29
CA GLY A 116 13.12 -7.03 17.02
C GLY A 116 13.07 -6.62 15.55
N CYS A 117 12.85 -5.34 15.27
CA CYS A 117 12.98 -4.78 13.94
C CYS A 117 14.30 -4.00 13.83
N ASP A 118 15.06 -4.24 12.77
CA ASP A 118 16.34 -3.59 12.52
C ASP A 118 16.16 -2.10 12.16
N LYS A 119 15.00 -1.74 11.58
CA LYS A 119 14.69 -0.36 11.17
C LYS A 119 14.08 0.48 12.30
N ASP A 120 13.23 -0.14 13.11
CA ASP A 120 12.36 0.55 14.06
C ASP A 120 12.57 0.13 15.53
N GLY A 121 13.56 -0.72 15.79
CA GLY A 121 13.88 -1.25 17.10
C GLY A 121 12.85 -2.27 17.60
N THR A 122 12.69 -2.36 18.92
CA THR A 122 11.74 -3.30 19.53
C THR A 122 10.31 -2.82 19.32
N ARG A 123 9.50 -3.68 18.70
CA ARG A 123 8.08 -3.47 18.42
C ARG A 123 7.26 -4.64 18.94
N GLN A 124 5.95 -4.60 18.75
CA GLN A 124 5.04 -5.66 19.18
C GLN A 124 4.16 -6.14 18.02
N MET A 125 3.65 -7.36 18.13
CA MET A 125 2.63 -7.87 17.22
C MET A 125 1.34 -7.05 17.36
N ALA A 126 0.81 -6.54 16.26
CA ALA A 126 -0.36 -5.66 16.25
C ALA A 126 -1.63 -6.34 15.76
N GLU A 127 -1.49 -7.48 15.08
CA GLU A 127 -2.60 -8.22 14.48
C GLU A 127 -2.50 -9.72 14.77
N GLY A 128 -3.64 -10.39 14.70
CA GLY A 128 -3.74 -11.85 14.80
C GLY A 128 -5.09 -12.38 14.31
N SER A 129 -5.33 -13.67 14.53
CA SER A 129 -6.59 -14.34 14.18
C SER A 129 -7.80 -13.77 14.93
N SER A 130 -8.90 -13.59 14.22
CA SER A 130 -10.19 -13.18 14.82
C SER A 130 -10.92 -14.32 15.55
N SER A 131 -10.48 -15.57 15.38
CA SER A 131 -11.19 -16.75 15.91
C SER A 131 -10.31 -17.70 16.73
N VAL A 132 -8.98 -17.58 16.62
CA VAL A 132 -8.03 -18.43 17.35
C VAL A 132 -7.24 -17.58 18.33
N PHE A 133 -7.34 -17.94 19.61
CA PHE A 133 -6.75 -17.19 20.71
C PHE A 133 -5.81 -18.09 21.51
N VAL A 134 -4.71 -17.51 21.98
CA VAL A 134 -3.75 -18.13 22.89
C VAL A 134 -3.60 -17.21 24.09
N ASN A 135 -3.85 -17.74 25.30
CA ASN A 135 -3.87 -16.96 26.54
C ASN A 135 -4.79 -15.73 26.50
N GLY A 136 -5.91 -15.82 25.76
CA GLY A 136 -6.86 -14.72 25.60
C GLY A 136 -6.50 -13.69 24.52
N TYR A 137 -5.34 -13.79 23.89
CA TYR A 137 -4.90 -12.89 22.83
C TYR A 137 -4.98 -13.55 21.45
N PRO A 138 -5.30 -12.81 20.37
CA PRO A 138 -5.26 -13.32 19.00
C PRO A 138 -3.92 -13.96 18.66
N LEU A 139 -3.96 -15.17 18.08
CA LEU A 139 -2.75 -15.86 17.61
C LEU A 139 -2.28 -15.23 16.29
N ALA A 140 -1.02 -14.82 16.22
CA ALA A 140 -0.43 -14.22 15.03
C ALA A 140 -0.04 -15.28 13.99
N ARG A 141 -0.03 -14.88 12.72
CA ARG A 141 0.12 -15.73 11.55
C ARG A 141 0.98 -15.04 10.51
N VAL A 142 1.43 -15.80 9.51
CA VAL A 142 2.03 -15.21 8.30
C VAL A 142 1.04 -14.25 7.66
N GLY A 143 1.52 -13.04 7.37
CA GLY A 143 0.70 -11.95 6.83
C GLY A 143 0.14 -10.97 7.88
N ASP A 144 0.12 -11.33 9.17
CA ASP A 144 -0.31 -10.41 10.23
C ASP A 144 0.79 -9.36 10.51
N LYS A 145 0.38 -8.14 10.87
CA LYS A 145 1.29 -6.99 11.07
C LYS A 145 1.81 -6.81 12.50
N THR A 146 2.92 -6.10 12.57
CA THR A 146 3.53 -5.54 13.79
C THR A 146 3.18 -4.05 13.91
N THR A 147 3.46 -3.42 15.05
CA THR A 147 3.17 -1.99 15.26
C THR A 147 3.97 -1.04 14.37
N CYS A 148 5.07 -1.50 13.75
CA CYS A 148 5.80 -0.74 12.73
C CYS A 148 5.37 -1.08 11.29
N ASP A 149 4.24 -1.76 11.10
CA ASP A 149 3.72 -2.17 9.77
C ASP A 149 4.57 -3.23 9.06
N ALA A 150 5.64 -3.75 9.69
CA ALA A 150 6.31 -4.95 9.24
C ALA A 150 5.38 -6.17 9.37
N VAL A 151 5.47 -7.08 8.40
CA VAL A 151 4.59 -8.24 8.25
C VAL A 151 5.36 -9.51 8.58
N VAL A 152 4.72 -10.48 9.23
CA VAL A 152 5.32 -11.81 9.44
C VAL A 152 5.45 -12.54 8.10
N MET A 153 6.67 -12.96 7.77
CA MET A 153 7.05 -13.54 6.48
C MET A 153 7.14 -15.06 6.50
N THR A 154 7.49 -15.64 7.64
CA THR A 154 7.65 -17.09 7.80
C THR A 154 6.80 -17.60 8.95
N GLY A 155 6.46 -18.88 8.92
CA GLY A 155 5.63 -19.48 9.96
C GLY A 155 5.90 -20.96 10.12
N SER A 156 4.99 -21.63 10.82
CA SER A 156 4.98 -23.08 10.96
C SER A 156 4.72 -23.80 9.63
N PRO A 157 5.52 -24.81 9.25
CA PRO A 157 5.37 -25.50 7.96
C PRO A 157 4.12 -26.40 7.88
N ASN A 158 3.50 -26.72 9.02
CA ASN A 158 2.43 -27.71 9.13
C ASN A 158 1.31 -27.31 10.10
N VAL A 159 1.35 -26.10 10.67
CA VAL A 159 0.29 -25.60 11.55
C VAL A 159 -0.28 -24.34 10.93
N PHE A 160 -1.56 -24.42 10.56
CA PHE A 160 -2.27 -23.35 9.88
C PHE A 160 -3.41 -22.85 10.76
N ILE A 161 -3.60 -21.54 10.80
CA ILE A 161 -4.54 -20.89 11.70
C ILE A 161 -5.61 -20.17 10.87
N GLY A 162 -6.86 -20.52 11.12
CA GLY A 162 -8.01 -19.90 10.44
C GLY A 162 -8.39 -18.53 11.01
N GLY A 163 -9.56 -18.04 10.58
CA GLY A 163 -10.13 -16.76 11.02
C GLY A 163 -9.70 -15.57 10.15
N GLY A 164 -10.43 -14.46 10.30
CA GLY A 164 -10.03 -13.17 9.73
C GLY A 164 -8.87 -12.55 10.51
N THR A 165 -8.45 -11.35 10.12
CA THR A 165 -7.43 -10.57 10.85
C THR A 165 -8.12 -9.59 11.79
N LYS A 166 -7.71 -9.59 13.06
CA LYS A 166 -8.16 -8.65 14.08
C LYS A 166 -6.99 -7.76 14.51
N PRO A 167 -7.06 -6.43 14.31
CA PRO A 167 -6.09 -5.51 14.89
C PRO A 167 -6.32 -5.42 16.40
N THR A 168 -5.23 -5.51 17.17
CA THR A 168 -5.23 -5.33 18.63
C THR A 168 -4.46 -4.09 19.04
N GLU A 169 -3.52 -3.63 18.22
CA GLU A 169 -2.70 -2.45 18.47
C GLU A 169 -2.71 -1.50 17.27
N ALA A 170 -2.38 -0.23 17.52
CA ALA A 170 -2.20 0.74 16.46
C ALA A 170 -0.95 0.40 15.63
N VAL A 171 -1.12 0.27 14.32
CA VAL A 171 -0.04 0.10 13.36
C VAL A 171 0.38 1.47 12.84
N THR A 172 1.66 1.79 12.96
CA THR A 172 2.24 2.99 12.33
C THR A 172 2.53 2.67 10.86
N PRO A 173 1.80 3.24 9.89
CA PRO A 173 1.94 2.87 8.49
C PRO A 173 3.33 3.16 7.95
N GLU A 174 3.88 2.25 7.16
CA GLU A 174 5.19 2.44 6.50
C GLU A 174 5.13 3.57 5.46
N VAL A 175 4.00 3.67 4.77
CA VAL A 175 3.71 4.80 3.87
C VAL A 175 2.74 5.73 4.58
N PRO A 176 3.18 6.93 5.01
CA PRO A 176 2.33 7.85 5.72
C PRO A 176 1.26 8.43 4.77
N HIS A 177 0.09 8.75 5.32
CA HIS A 177 -1.05 9.24 4.52
C HIS A 177 -0.72 10.50 3.70
N TRP A 178 0.10 11.40 4.26
CA TRP A 178 0.53 12.61 3.54
C TRP A 178 1.32 12.28 2.26
N ALA A 179 2.01 11.15 2.19
CA ALA A 179 2.76 10.76 0.99
C ALA A 179 1.82 10.44 -0.18
N TYR A 180 0.67 9.81 0.10
CA TYR A 180 -0.38 9.63 -0.90
C TYR A 180 -0.96 10.97 -1.35
N GLN A 181 -1.21 11.90 -0.43
CA GLN A 181 -1.74 13.23 -0.77
C GLN A 181 -0.78 14.03 -1.65
N VAL A 182 0.53 13.99 -1.36
CA VAL A 182 1.55 14.61 -2.21
C VAL A 182 1.58 13.94 -3.58
N SER A 183 1.51 12.61 -3.63
CA SER A 183 1.45 11.85 -4.88
C SER A 183 0.23 12.22 -5.73
N ASP A 184 -0.97 12.25 -5.15
CA ASP A 184 -2.20 12.68 -5.83
C ASP A 184 -2.02 14.08 -6.43
N LEU A 185 -1.50 15.02 -5.62
CA LEU A 185 -1.26 16.39 -6.06
C LEU A 185 -0.23 16.45 -7.21
N THR A 186 0.83 15.64 -7.16
CA THR A 186 1.83 15.62 -8.24
C THR A 186 1.27 15.07 -9.55
N ILE A 187 0.44 14.02 -9.51
CA ILE A 187 -0.21 13.45 -10.70
C ILE A 187 -1.19 14.48 -11.29
N LEU A 188 -2.00 15.12 -10.45
CA LEU A 188 -2.93 16.17 -10.88
C LEU A 188 -2.17 17.38 -11.48
N ALA A 189 -1.14 17.86 -10.79
CA ALA A 189 -0.34 19.00 -11.23
C ALA A 189 0.35 18.73 -12.57
N ALA A 190 0.86 17.52 -12.80
CA ALA A 190 1.45 17.13 -14.07
C ALA A 190 0.45 17.30 -15.23
N GLY A 191 -0.78 16.80 -15.08
CA GLY A 191 -1.83 16.97 -16.07
C GLY A 191 -2.23 18.44 -16.30
N LEU A 192 -2.42 19.21 -15.22
CA LEU A 192 -2.80 20.62 -15.32
C LEU A 192 -1.72 21.50 -15.96
N ILE A 193 -0.46 21.33 -15.55
CA ILE A 193 0.66 22.08 -16.12
C ILE A 193 0.82 21.76 -17.61
N SER A 194 0.73 20.48 -17.97
CA SER A 194 0.81 20.04 -19.37
C SER A 194 -0.38 20.48 -20.21
N PHE A 195 -1.58 20.58 -19.63
CA PHE A 195 -2.76 21.16 -20.28
C PHE A 195 -2.53 22.63 -20.61
N LEU A 196 -2.09 23.44 -19.65
CA LEU A 196 -1.85 24.87 -19.85
C LEU A 196 -0.77 25.16 -20.90
N TRP A 197 0.21 24.26 -21.03
CA TRP A 197 1.23 24.36 -22.08
C TRP A 197 0.70 24.07 -23.49
N ALA A 198 -0.43 23.36 -23.61
CA ALA A 198 -1.00 22.92 -24.88
C ALA A 198 -2.20 23.77 -25.34
N VAL A 199 -2.62 24.77 -24.55
CA VAL A 199 -3.66 25.77 -24.88
C VAL A 199 -3.01 27.08 -25.31
#